data_AF-A0A7C6Z3P0-F1
#
_entry.id   AF-A0A7C6Z3P0-F1
#
_cell.length_a   1.000
_cell.length_b   1.000
_cell.length_c   1.000
_cell.angle_alpha   90.00
_cell.angle_beta   90.00
_cell.angle_gamma   90.00
#
_symmetry.space_group_name_H-M   'P 1'
#
loop_
_entity.id
_entity.type
_entity.pdbx_description
1 polymer ?
#
loop_
_entity_poly.entity_id
_entity_poly.type
_entity_poly.pdbx_seq_one_letter_code
_entity_poly.pdbx_strand_id
1 'polypeptide(L)'
;MDITAIKLQYNKILERYKTAEAWLDSPKRVDREIQKWMPEFEKIVDQINLLLFAIGDHTTDEAMNGFKMENEISKKYTKVSLNKRRERRE
;
A
#
# COMPACT_ATOMS: atom_id res chain seq x y z
N MET A 1 3.84 15.50 -13.69
CA MET A 1 3.04 14.71 -12.72
C MET A 1 3.97 14.40 -11.56
N ASP A 2 3.57 14.62 -10.32
CA ASP A 2 4.45 14.40 -9.15
C ASP A 2 4.56 12.89 -8.87
N ILE A 3 5.74 12.32 -9.11
CA ILE A 3 6.04 10.89 -8.90
C ILE A 3 5.77 10.49 -7.45
N THR A 4 5.99 11.39 -6.49
CA THR A 4 5.74 11.15 -5.06
C THR A 4 4.25 10.91 -4.80
N ALA A 5 3.38 11.71 -5.41
CA ALA A 5 1.94 11.55 -5.32
C ALA A 5 1.47 10.23 -5.95
N ILE A 6 2.05 9.84 -7.09
CA ILE A 6 1.76 8.57 -7.77
C ILE A 6 2.17 7.38 -6.91
N LYS A 7 3.38 7.40 -6.31
CA LYS A 7 3.85 6.36 -5.37
C LYS A 7 2.95 6.25 -4.13
N LEU A 8 2.46 7.38 -3.60
CA LEU A 8 1.51 7.36 -2.49
C LEU A 8 0.17 6.74 -2.89
N GLN A 9 -0.33 7.07 -4.09
CA GLN A 9 -1.54 6.48 -4.63
C GLN A 9 -1.36 4.98 -4.85
N TYR A 10 -0.21 4.56 -5.39
CA TYR A 10 0.15 3.16 -5.55
C TYR A 10 0.05 2.39 -4.24
N ASN A 11 0.69 2.86 -3.17
CA ASN A 11 0.65 2.20 -1.87
C ASN A 11 -0.78 2.02 -1.35
N LYS A 12 -1.67 3.01 -1.54
CA LYS A 12 -3.08 2.91 -1.15
C LYS A 12 -3.84 1.85 -1.95
N ILE A 13 -3.59 1.76 -3.26
CA ILE A 13 -4.23 0.75 -4.11
C ILE A 13 -3.66 -0.64 -3.80
N LEU A 14 -2.37 -0.75 -3.51
CA LEU A 14 -1.73 -2.00 -3.11
C LEU A 14 -2.33 -2.57 -1.81
N GLU A 15 -2.62 -1.73 -0.82
CA GLU A 15 -3.33 -2.16 0.40
C GLU A 15 -4.74 -2.70 0.10
N ARG A 16 -5.46 -2.04 -0.83
CA ARG A 16 -6.78 -2.50 -1.28
C ARG A 16 -6.69 -3.83 -2.02
N TYR A 17 -5.70 -3.99 -2.89
CA TYR A 17 -5.42 -5.25 -3.58
C TYR A 17 -5.20 -6.38 -2.58
N LYS A 18 -4.29 -6.21 -1.61
CA LYS A 18 -3.99 -7.24 -0.60
C LYS A 18 -5.24 -7.62 0.22
N THR A 19 -6.07 -6.63 0.54
CA THR A 19 -7.34 -6.86 1.25
C THR A 19 -8.33 -7.64 0.40
N ALA A 20 -8.44 -7.29 -0.89
CA ALA A 20 -9.36 -7.96 -1.82
C ALA A 20 -8.90 -9.38 -2.15
N GLU A 21 -7.60 -9.59 -2.36
CA GLU A 21 -6.97 -10.90 -2.54
C GLU A 21 -7.26 -11.81 -1.34
N ALA A 22 -6.98 -11.33 -0.11
CA ALA A 22 -7.29 -12.09 1.10
C ALA A 22 -8.79 -12.38 1.28
N TRP A 23 -9.67 -11.51 0.78
CA TRP A 23 -11.11 -11.73 0.81
C TRP A 23 -11.54 -12.81 -0.19
N LEU A 24 -10.96 -12.80 -1.39
CA LEU A 24 -11.22 -13.77 -2.46
C LEU A 24 -10.70 -15.16 -2.11
N ASP A 25 -9.50 -15.24 -1.52
CA ASP A 25 -8.87 -16.50 -1.08
C ASP A 25 -9.52 -17.11 0.16
N SER A 26 -10.50 -16.42 0.78
CA SER A 26 -11.14 -16.93 1.98
C SER A 26 -11.98 -18.17 1.66
N PRO A 27 -11.75 -19.32 2.32
CA PRO A 27 -12.50 -20.56 2.07
C PRO A 27 -13.96 -20.49 2.50
N LYS A 28 -14.39 -19.37 3.10
CA LYS A 28 -15.75 -19.10 3.52
C LYS A 28 -16.62 -18.52 2.40
N ARG A 29 -16.03 -18.19 1.25
CA ARG A 29 -16.74 -17.55 0.14
C ARG A 29 -17.34 -18.57 -0.79
N VAL A 30 -18.49 -18.21 -1.35
CA VAL A 30 -19.18 -19.00 -2.36
C VAL A 30 -18.78 -18.46 -3.73
N ASP A 31 -18.56 -19.34 -4.70
CA ASP A 31 -18.11 -18.98 -6.06
C ASP A 31 -18.95 -17.89 -6.71
N ARG A 32 -20.27 -17.89 -6.50
CA ARG A 32 -21.16 -16.86 -7.03
C ARG A 32 -20.88 -15.47 -6.45
N GLU A 33 -20.52 -15.40 -5.17
CA GLU A 33 -20.14 -14.14 -4.52
C GLU A 33 -18.79 -13.67 -5.05
N ILE A 34 -17.83 -14.59 -5.22
CA ILE A 34 -16.52 -14.31 -5.83
C ILE A 34 -16.70 -13.74 -7.24
N GLN A 35 -17.50 -14.40 -8.09
CA GLN A 35 -17.75 -13.94 -9.46
C GLN A 35 -18.41 -12.57 -9.53
N LYS A 36 -19.27 -12.23 -8.55
CA LYS A 36 -19.89 -10.90 -8.48
C LYS A 36 -18.84 -9.80 -8.26
N TRP A 37 -17.80 -10.08 -7.48
CA TRP A 37 -16.77 -9.10 -7.11
C TRP A 37 -15.53 -9.15 -8.00
N MET A 38 -15.37 -10.18 -8.83
CA MET A 38 -14.24 -10.32 -9.76
C MET A 38 -14.01 -9.08 -10.63
N PRO A 39 -15.04 -8.43 -11.23
CA PRO A 39 -14.82 -7.24 -12.04
C PRO A 39 -14.27 -6.05 -11.25
N GLU A 40 -14.56 -5.95 -9.94
CA GLU A 40 -13.99 -4.90 -9.09
C GLU A 40 -12.55 -5.21 -8.71
N PHE A 41 -12.21 -6.50 -8.55
CA PHE A 41 -10.84 -6.93 -8.33
C PHE A 41 -9.96 -6.66 -9.56
N GLU A 42 -10.45 -6.96 -10.77
CA GLU A 42 -9.77 -6.65 -12.04
C GLU A 42 -9.46 -5.15 -12.17
N LYS A 43 -10.41 -4.27 -11.83
CA LYS A 43 -10.16 -2.81 -11.81
C LYS A 43 -9.02 -2.40 -10.88
N ILE A 44 -8.86 -3.08 -9.74
CA ILE A 44 -7.76 -2.80 -8.81
C ILE A 44 -6.42 -3.21 -9.45
N VAL A 45 -6.37 -4.37 -10.10
CA VAL A 45 -5.18 -4.85 -10.82
C VAL A 45 -4.80 -3.89 -11.95
N ASP A 46 -5.77 -3.42 -12.73
CA ASP A 46 -5.54 -2.42 -13.78
C ASP A 46 -4.99 -1.12 -13.22
N GLN A 47 -5.51 -0.65 -12.08
CA GLN A 47 -4.99 0.54 -11.40
C GLN A 47 -3.54 0.36 -10.94
N ILE A 48 -3.19 -0.81 -10.39
CA ILE A 48 -1.81 -1.14 -10.02
C ILE A 48 -0.89 -1.07 -11.23
N ASN A 49 -1.27 -1.73 -12.33
CA ASN A 49 -0.48 -1.78 -13.55
C ASN A 49 -0.26 -0.39 -14.15
N LEU A 50 -1.31 0.43 -14.22
CA LEU A 50 -1.24 1.80 -14.71
C LEU A 50 -0.31 2.68 -13.86
N LEU A 51 -0.38 2.53 -12.54
CA LEU A 51 0.47 3.30 -11.63
C LEU A 51 1.93 2.85 -11.68
N LEU A 52 2.23 1.55 -11.78
CA LEU A 52 3.59 1.05 -11.99
C LEU A 52 4.18 1.55 -13.30
N PHE A 53 3.38 1.52 -14.38
CA PHE A 53 3.80 2.07 -15.66
C PHE A 53 4.11 3.57 -15.57
N ALA A 54 3.28 4.33 -14.86
CA ALA A 54 3.50 5.76 -14.65
C ALA A 54 4.72 6.10 -13.77
N ILE A 55 5.10 5.19 -12.86
CA ILE A 55 6.30 5.32 -12.03
C ILE A 55 7.57 5.05 -12.84
N GLY A 56 7.51 4.12 -13.81
CA GLY A 56 8.66 3.74 -14.62
C GLY A 56 9.59 2.80 -13.84
N ASP A 57 10.79 3.25 -13.50
CA ASP A 57 11.78 2.42 -12.81
C ASP A 57 11.39 2.15 -11.35
N HIS A 58 11.31 0.86 -11.00
CA HIS A 58 11.03 0.38 -9.66
C HIS A 58 11.66 -1.00 -9.45
N THR A 59 11.93 -1.33 -8.19
CA THR A 59 12.40 -2.66 -7.79
C THR A 59 11.22 -3.62 -7.60
N THR A 60 11.50 -4.92 -7.64
CA THR A 60 10.49 -5.95 -7.31
C THR A 60 9.96 -5.79 -5.88
N ASP A 61 10.81 -5.41 -4.92
CA ASP A 61 10.39 -5.15 -3.54
C ASP A 61 9.38 -3.99 -3.48
N GLU A 62 9.64 -2.90 -4.19
CA GLU A 62 8.71 -1.76 -4.24
C GLU A 62 7.38 -2.13 -4.90
N ALA A 63 7.40 -2.95 -5.95
CA ALA A 63 6.16 -3.43 -6.57
C ALA A 63 5.35 -4.30 -5.59
N MET A 64 5.98 -5.22 -4.87
CA MET A 64 5.27 -6.17 -3.99
C MET A 64 4.88 -5.57 -2.62
N ASN A 65 5.72 -4.69 -2.08
CA ASN A 65 5.62 -4.21 -0.70
C ASN A 65 5.31 -2.71 -0.60
N GLY A 66 5.30 -2.00 -1.72
CA GLY A 66 5.05 -0.57 -1.78
C GLY A 66 6.33 0.25 -1.64
N PHE A 67 6.21 1.54 -1.97
CA PHE A 67 7.33 2.49 -1.96
C PHE A 67 7.55 3.04 -0.55
N LYS A 68 8.81 3.00 -0.09
CA LYS A 68 9.22 3.64 1.17
C LYS A 68 9.29 5.14 0.96
N MET A 69 8.43 5.89 1.66
CA MET A 69 8.40 7.34 1.59
C MET A 69 9.32 7.92 2.68
N GLU A 70 10.26 8.81 2.31
CA GLU A 70 11.22 9.44 3.25
C GLU A 70 10.53 10.14 4.43
N ASN A 71 9.28 10.58 4.26
CA ASN A 71 8.48 11.22 5.32
C ASN A 71 8.06 10.29 6.47
N GLU A 72 8.07 8.96 6.30
CA GLU A 72 7.79 8.04 7.41
C GLU A 72 8.99 7.81 8.32
N ILE A 73 10.19 7.93 7.76
CA ILE A 73 11.45 7.86 8.52
C ILE A 73 11.48 9.00 9.54
N SER A 74 11.10 10.22 9.14
CA SER A 74 11.07 11.37 10.03
C SER A 74 10.12 11.18 11.24
N LYS A 75 8.92 10.62 11.05
CA LYS A 75 7.95 10.44 12.17
C LYS A 75 8.45 9.44 13.23
N LYS A 76 9.22 8.43 12.82
CA LYS A 76 9.81 7.45 13.75
C LYS A 76 10.89 8.09 14.61
N TYR A 77 11.72 8.98 14.05
CA TYR A 77 12.75 9.71 14.79
C TYR A 77 12.20 10.87 15.65
N THR A 78 11.10 11.51 15.26
CA THR A 78 10.47 12.56 16.08
C THR A 78 9.80 12.00 17.35
N LYS A 79 9.17 10.80 17.28
CA LYS A 79 8.57 10.18 18.48
C LYS A 79 9.62 9.71 19.49
N VAL A 80 10.74 9.15 19.03
CA VAL A 80 11.84 8.68 19.90
C VAL A 80 12.51 9.84 20.63
N SER A 81 12.69 10.99 19.95
CA SER A 81 13.31 12.18 20.55
C SER A 81 12.40 12.90 21.56
N LEU A 82 11.07 12.80 21.44
CA LEU A 82 10.10 13.33 22.41
C LEU A 82 10.01 12.48 23.68
N ASN A 83 10.00 11.14 23.57
CA ASN A 83 9.94 10.27 24.76
C ASN A 83 11.20 10.37 25.63
N LYS A 84 12.39 10.50 25.01
CA LYS A 84 13.67 10.59 25.74
C LYS A 84 13.84 11.88 26.57
N ARG A 85 12.99 12.90 26.34
CA ARG A 85 12.97 14.15 27.12
C ARG A 85 12.01 14.12 28.32
N ARG A 86 11.01 13.23 28.31
CA ARG A 86 10.05 13.06 29.42
C ARG A 86 10.65 12.25 30.58
N GLU A 87 11.45 11.23 30.26
CA GLU A 87 12.13 10.38 31.26
C GLU A 87 13.28 11.05 32.02
N ARG A 88 13.66 12.30 31.66
CA ARG A 88 14.72 13.07 32.36
C ARG A 88 14.17 14.14 33.30
N ARG A 89 12.84 14.21 33.48
CA ARG A 89 12.16 15.21 34.33
C ARG A 89 11.32 14.58 35.44
N GLU A 90 11.40 13.28 35.64
CA GLU A 90 10.94 12.55 36.83
C GLU A 90 12.17 12.09 37.62
#